data_AF-A0A2R6GIS1-F1
#
_entry.id   AF-A0A2R6GIS1-F1
#
_cell.length_a   1.000
_cell.length_b   1.000
_cell.length_c   1.000
_cell.angle_alpha   90.00
_cell.angle_beta   90.00
_cell.angle_gamma   90.00
#
_symmetry.space_group_name_H-M   'P 1'
#
loop_
_entity.id
_entity.type
_entity.pdbx_description
1 polymer ?
#
loop_
_entity_poly.entity_id
_entity_poly.type
_entity_poly.pdbx_seq_one_letter_code
_entity_poly.pdbx_strand_id
1 'polypeptide(L)'
;MNALTVKNHQNVDAFDRLTLNTEGRLEFEDGTLTAVYPDGAEETEYVVALFPVEGGTVELTDSAVVLEATGDTVVALVPATAYGGGE
;
A
#
# COMPACT_ATOMS: atom_id res chain seq x y z
N MET A 1 -10.90 -11.79 -22.77
CA MET A 1 -10.90 -12.22 -21.36
C MET A 1 -9.70 -11.55 -20.73
N ASN A 2 -9.88 -10.67 -19.74
CA ASN A 2 -8.75 -10.09 -19.02
C ASN A 2 -8.23 -11.13 -18.04
N ALA A 3 -7.04 -11.65 -18.28
CA ALA A 3 -6.38 -12.55 -17.35
C ALA A 3 -5.84 -11.73 -16.18
N LEU A 4 -6.29 -12.02 -14.97
CA LEU A 4 -5.72 -11.47 -13.74
C LEU A 4 -4.43 -12.23 -13.43
N THR A 5 -3.37 -11.50 -13.10
CA THR A 5 -2.06 -12.09 -12.79
C THR A 5 -1.62 -11.61 -11.41
N VAL A 6 -1.00 -12.49 -10.64
CA VAL A 6 -0.27 -12.09 -9.43
C VAL A 6 0.97 -11.33 -9.89
N LYS A 7 1.00 -10.03 -9.64
CA LYS A 7 2.07 -9.13 -10.11
C LYS A 7 3.07 -8.81 -9.02
N ASN A 8 2.63 -8.75 -7.77
CA ASN A 8 3.50 -8.61 -6.62
C ASN A 8 3.17 -9.69 -5.58
N HIS A 9 4.20 -10.31 -4.99
CA HIS A 9 4.07 -11.26 -3.88
C HIS A 9 5.40 -11.30 -3.13
N GLN A 10 5.54 -10.40 -2.15
CA GLN A 10 6.77 -10.27 -1.38
C GLN A 10 6.49 -9.80 0.04
N ASN A 11 7.41 -10.14 0.95
CA ASN A 11 7.44 -9.52 2.27
C ASN A 11 7.81 -8.04 2.10
N VAL A 12 7.11 -7.17 2.82
CA VAL A 12 7.31 -5.73 2.75
C VAL A 12 7.56 -5.18 4.15
N ASP A 13 8.56 -4.33 4.25
CA ASP A 13 8.95 -3.64 5.47
C ASP A 13 8.49 -2.18 5.44
N ALA A 14 8.51 -1.53 6.60
CA ALA A 14 8.31 -0.09 6.66
C ALA A 14 9.36 0.64 5.80
N PHE A 15 8.93 1.72 5.14
CA PHE A 15 9.70 2.53 4.19
C PHE A 15 10.06 1.83 2.87
N ASP A 16 9.61 0.60 2.65
CA ASP A 16 9.79 -0.09 1.37
C ASP A 16 9.01 0.63 0.25
N ARG A 17 9.55 0.59 -0.97
CA ARG A 17 8.93 1.22 -2.15
C ARG A 17 8.41 0.16 -3.10
N LEU A 18 7.15 0.32 -3.49
CA LEU A 18 6.41 -0.67 -4.26
C LEU A 18 5.71 0.01 -5.44
N THR A 19 5.85 -0.57 -6.62
CA THR A 19 5.11 -0.14 -7.81
C THR A 19 4.01 -1.15 -8.09
N LEU A 20 2.76 -0.75 -7.92
CA LEU A 20 1.61 -1.64 -8.07
C LEU A 20 0.33 -0.87 -8.41
N ASN A 21 -0.70 -1.58 -8.85
CA ASN A 21 -2.05 -1.04 -9.03
C ASN A 21 -2.89 -1.33 -7.76
N THR A 22 -3.37 -0.27 -7.10
CA THR A 22 -4.20 -0.39 -5.89
C THR A 22 -5.69 -0.52 -6.17
N GLU A 23 -6.12 -0.34 -7.42
CA GLU A 23 -7.51 -0.54 -7.84
C GLU A 23 -7.87 -2.02 -8.01
N GLY A 24 -6.85 -2.85 -8.24
CA GLY A 24 -6.94 -4.30 -8.28
C GLY A 24 -7.11 -4.91 -6.88
N ARG A 25 -6.93 -6.23 -6.80
CA ARG A 25 -7.00 -6.94 -5.52
C ARG A 25 -5.65 -6.83 -4.82
N LEU A 26 -5.68 -6.33 -3.59
CA LEU A 26 -4.56 -6.32 -2.66
C LEU A 26 -4.88 -7.21 -1.47
N GLU A 27 -3.92 -8.03 -1.08
CA GLU A 27 -3.98 -8.86 0.12
C GLU A 27 -2.69 -8.67 0.90
N PHE A 28 -2.81 -8.38 2.18
CA PHE A 28 -1.67 -8.23 3.09
C PHE A 28 -1.87 -9.19 4.26
N GLU A 29 -0.96 -10.16 4.39
CA GLU A 29 -1.01 -11.19 5.43
C GLU A 29 0.40 -11.51 5.90
N ASP A 30 0.63 -11.50 7.21
CA ASP A 30 1.94 -11.84 7.83
C ASP A 30 3.12 -11.06 7.22
N GLY A 31 2.91 -9.75 6.98
CA GLY A 31 3.92 -8.89 6.34
C GLY A 31 4.09 -9.11 4.83
N THR A 32 3.38 -10.05 4.23
CA THR A 32 3.45 -10.35 2.79
C THR A 32 2.35 -9.62 2.04
N LEU A 33 2.74 -8.77 1.09
CA LEU A 33 1.81 -8.09 0.18
C LEU A 33 1.68 -8.88 -1.12
N THR A 34 0.44 -9.20 -1.47
CA THR A 34 0.06 -9.81 -2.75
C THR A 34 -0.81 -8.84 -3.53
N ALA A 35 -0.42 -8.52 -4.76
CA ALA A 35 -1.19 -7.66 -5.66
C ALA A 35 -1.58 -8.41 -6.93
N VAL A 36 -2.87 -8.38 -7.27
CA VAL A 36 -3.46 -9.11 -8.40
C VAL A 36 -4.26 -8.16 -9.28
N TYR A 37 -3.79 -7.95 -10.50
CA TYR A 37 -4.41 -7.05 -11.49
C TYR A 37 -4.09 -7.53 -12.92
N PRO A 38 -4.87 -7.10 -13.94
CA PRO A 38 -4.61 -7.49 -15.32
C PRO A 38 -3.30 -6.89 -15.83
N ASP A 39 -2.74 -7.51 -16.87
CA ASP A 39 -1.59 -6.96 -17.57
C ASP A 39 -1.95 -5.61 -18.24
N GLY A 40 -1.07 -4.62 -18.11
CA GLY A 40 -1.30 -3.27 -18.63
C GLY A 40 -2.21 -2.38 -17.76
N ALA A 41 -2.55 -2.79 -16.53
CA ALA A 41 -3.15 -1.88 -15.56
C ALA A 41 -2.17 -0.74 -15.21
N GLU A 42 -2.70 0.43 -14.86
CA GLU A 42 -1.88 1.58 -14.46
C GLU A 42 -1.26 1.32 -13.08
N GLU A 43 0.06 1.37 -12.99
CA GLU A 43 0.79 1.15 -11.74
C GLU A 43 1.28 2.50 -11.20
N THR A 44 1.24 2.65 -9.88
CA THR A 44 1.74 3.85 -9.18
C THR A 44 2.79 3.42 -8.16
N GLU A 45 3.79 4.26 -7.92
CA GLU A 45 4.79 4.04 -6.87
C GLU A 45 4.23 4.49 -5.51
N TYR A 46 4.31 3.59 -4.54
CA TYR A 46 3.92 3.79 -3.15
C TYR A 46 5.08 3.51 -2.22
N VAL A 47 5.02 4.10 -1.04
CA VAL A 47 5.90 3.82 0.10
C VAL A 47 5.06 3.19 1.20
N VAL A 48 5.53 2.08 1.76
CA VAL A 48 4.93 1.46 2.93
C VAL A 48 5.23 2.34 4.13
N ALA A 49 4.20 2.83 4.80
CA ALA A 49 4.32 3.74 5.93
C ALA A 49 3.57 3.20 7.15
N LEU A 50 4.17 3.40 8.32
CA LEU A 50 3.59 3.06 9.61
C LEU A 50 3.11 4.35 10.27
N PHE A 51 1.85 4.34 10.70
CA PHE A 51 1.25 5.47 11.38
C PHE A 51 0.79 5.03 12.78
N PRO A 52 1.27 5.66 13.86
CA PRO A 52 0.77 5.38 15.19
C PRO A 52 -0.69 5.85 15.31
N VAL A 53 -1.52 5.06 15.99
CA VAL A 53 -2.90 5.42 16.29
C VAL A 53 -2.92 6.19 17.61
N GLU A 54 -3.33 7.45 17.57
CA GLU A 54 -3.46 8.28 18.77
C GLU A 54 -4.94 8.59 19.04
N GLY A 55 -5.41 8.23 20.23
CA GLY A 55 -6.81 8.45 20.63
C GLY A 55 -7.84 7.68 19.80
N GLY A 56 -7.43 6.61 19.10
CA GLY A 56 -8.29 5.80 18.23
C GLY A 56 -8.45 6.36 16.81
N THR A 57 -7.69 7.39 16.45
CA THR A 57 -7.70 8.02 15.12
C THR A 57 -6.30 8.09 14.53
N VAL A 58 -6.22 8.11 13.20
CA VAL A 58 -4.98 8.29 12.44
C VAL A 58 -5.27 9.23 11.26
N GLU A 59 -4.36 10.17 10.99
CA GLU A 59 -4.44 11.05 9.83
C GLU A 59 -3.63 10.45 8.68
N LEU A 60 -4.30 10.17 7.58
CA LEU A 60 -3.69 9.64 6.34
C LEU A 60 -3.98 10.61 5.20
N THR A 61 -3.11 10.61 4.19
CA THR A 61 -3.39 11.33 2.93
C THR A 61 -4.58 10.69 2.21
N ASP A 62 -5.41 11.48 1.53
CA ASP A 62 -6.58 11.03 0.76
C ASP A 62 -6.28 9.88 -0.23
N SER A 63 -5.03 9.80 -0.70
CA SER A 63 -4.59 8.77 -1.65
C SER A 63 -3.87 7.59 -0.99
N ALA A 64 -3.85 7.52 0.34
CA ALA A 64 -3.28 6.40 1.07
C ALA A 64 -4.21 5.17 1.03
N VAL A 65 -3.61 3.99 0.94
CA VAL A 65 -4.33 2.71 0.97
C VAL A 65 -3.94 1.95 2.22
N VAL A 66 -4.90 1.71 3.12
CA VAL A 66 -4.67 0.97 4.36
C VAL A 66 -4.50 -0.53 4.04
N LEU A 67 -3.37 -1.10 4.44
CA LEU A 67 -3.08 -2.53 4.34
C LEU A 67 -3.51 -3.28 5.60
N GLU A 68 -3.18 -2.72 6.76
CA GLU A 68 -3.48 -3.30 8.07
C GLU A 68 -3.75 -2.20 9.09
N ALA A 69 -4.68 -2.44 10.00
CA ALA A 69 -4.94 -1.56 11.14
C ALA A 69 -4.99 -2.40 12.42
N THR A 70 -3.98 -2.22 13.27
CA THR A 70 -3.93 -2.77 14.62
C THR A 70 -4.39 -1.71 15.63
N GLY A 71 -4.58 -2.10 16.90
CA GLY A 71 -5.04 -1.17 17.93
C GLY A 71 -4.12 0.05 18.15
N ASP A 72 -2.85 -0.10 17.79
CA ASP A 72 -1.78 0.86 18.11
C ASP A 72 -1.12 1.45 16.84
N THR A 73 -1.27 0.79 15.69
CA THR A 73 -0.54 1.17 14.45
C THR A 73 -1.33 0.78 13.20
N VAL A 74 -1.32 1.68 12.22
CA VAL A 74 -1.85 1.45 10.87
C VAL A 74 -0.71 1.36 9.87
N VAL A 75 -0.71 0.31 9.07
CA VAL A 75 0.17 0.11 7.92
C VAL A 75 -0.57 0.56 6.67
N ALA A 76 -0.02 1.52 5.93
CA ALA A 76 -0.62 2.03 4.72
C ALA A 76 0.40 2.24 3.59
N LEU A 77 -0.06 2.09 2.35
CA LEU A 77 0.65 2.52 1.16
C LEU A 77 0.36 3.99 0.93
N VAL A 78 1.41 4.81 0.93
CA VAL A 78 1.32 6.24 0.65
C VAL A 78 1.94 6.50 -0.71
N PRO A 79 1.28 7.17 -1.66
CA PRO A 79 1.89 7.43 -2.95
C PRO A 79 3.19 8.20 -2.77
N ALA A 80 4.26 7.80 -3.47
CA ALA A 80 5.60 8.36 -3.29
C ALA A 80 5.63 9.89 -3.51
N THR A 81 4.75 10.41 -4.37
CA THR A 81 4.54 11.85 -4.59
C THR A 81 4.05 12.59 -3.34
N ALA A 82 3.30 11.93 -2.47
CA ALA A 82 2.83 12.48 -1.19
C ALA A 82 3.80 12.19 -0.04
N TYR A 83 4.55 11.08 -0.10
CA TYR A 83 5.52 10.68 0.92
C TYR A 83 6.81 11.53 0.94
N GLY A 84 7.02 12.35 -0.08
CA GLY A 84 8.16 13.26 -0.22
C GLY A 84 7.78 14.71 -0.48
N GLY A 85 6.62 15.17 0.01
CA GLY A 85 6.13 16.53 -0.24
C GLY A 85 7.15 17.61 0.12
N GLY A 86 7.72 18.24 -0.91
CA GLY A 86 8.35 19.57 -0.87
C GLY A 86 9.73 19.65 -1.51
N GLU A 87 9.77 19.96 -2.82
CA GLU A 87 10.66 21.03 -3.27
C GLU A 87 10.01 22.38 -2.95
#